data_AF-A0A7X6A9C1-F1
#
_entry.id   AF-A0A7X6A9C1-F1
#
_cell.length_a   1.000
_cell.length_b   1.000
_cell.length_c   1.000
_cell.angle_alpha   90.00
_cell.angle_beta   90.00
_cell.angle_gamma   90.00
#
_symmetry.space_group_name_H-M   'P 1'
#
loop_
_entity.id
_entity.type
_entity.pdbx_description
1 polymer ?
#
loop_
_entity_poly.entity_id
_entity_poly.type
_entity_poly.pdbx_seq_one_letter_code
_entity_poly.pdbx_strand_id
1 'polypeptide(L)'
;GWFFTWTPAELAAVLDDEERRVVTAHYGVTEQGNFEGRTILHVAQPLAEVAGQLEWSLEQAQAKLDSATYKLYRQRANRPPPLLDDKILTSWNGLMISAFARAGFVFDVPEYTARAAGAADLLLSALRRDGRLLRSYKDGIARHNAYLEDYAFLISGLLDLFETTGEPQWFGEAVSLQKSLDTHYGDAEKGGYFVTSGDHEALLAREKPGRDGAEPSGNSVAAMNLLRLHELTTDDAYRAAARRLFGAFQETLTRAPRALTEMLLAVDFKLGRPKEIVLVHRGETALIEPFLDVLRSEFLPRQVLVHASEAQVKALGDRLPILKGKRAGSRGVTAYVCEAGVCALPTSDVERFRRQLLEPVDEPQPSKKIG
;
A
#
# COMPACT_ATOMS: atom_id res chain seq x y z
N GLY A 1 -21.55 23.33 2.42
CA GLY A 1 -21.42 22.29 3.48
C GLY A 1 -21.35 22.92 4.87
N TRP A 2 -22.42 22.81 5.67
CA TRP A 2 -22.55 23.48 6.97
C TRP A 2 -21.70 22.86 8.09
N PHE A 3 -21.49 21.54 8.04
CA PHE A 3 -20.89 20.79 9.14
C PHE A 3 -19.48 21.30 9.53
N PHE A 4 -18.60 21.56 8.56
CA PHE A 4 -17.21 21.96 8.81
C PHE A 4 -16.95 23.47 8.84
N THR A 5 -17.97 24.30 8.63
CA THR A 5 -17.79 25.75 8.43
C THR A 5 -18.25 26.57 9.62
N TRP A 6 -17.61 27.72 9.84
CA TRP A 6 -17.86 28.60 10.99
C TRP A 6 -17.99 30.06 10.56
N THR A 7 -18.80 30.80 11.29
CA THR A 7 -18.87 32.27 11.24
C THR A 7 -18.23 32.86 12.51
N PRO A 8 -17.76 34.13 12.48
CA PRO A 8 -17.28 34.81 13.69
C PRO A 8 -18.29 34.79 14.84
N ALA A 9 -19.57 34.96 14.55
CA ALA A 9 -20.65 34.89 15.53
C ALA A 9 -20.80 33.50 16.18
N GLU A 10 -20.69 32.42 15.39
CA GLU A 10 -20.72 31.05 15.94
C GLU A 10 -19.49 30.74 16.78
N LEU A 11 -18.32 31.30 16.45
CA LEU A 11 -17.14 31.19 17.31
C LEU A 11 -17.35 31.94 18.64
N ALA A 12 -17.93 33.15 18.60
CA ALA A 12 -18.27 33.94 19.79
C ALA A 12 -19.31 33.28 20.70
N ALA A 13 -20.21 32.48 20.15
CA ALA A 13 -21.16 31.73 20.95
C ALA A 13 -20.53 30.54 21.72
N VAL A 14 -19.32 30.09 21.34
CA VAL A 14 -18.71 28.84 21.84
C VAL A 14 -17.41 29.09 22.59
N LEU A 15 -16.63 30.07 22.17
CA LEU A 15 -15.27 30.32 22.60
C LEU A 15 -15.18 31.59 23.45
N ASP A 16 -14.30 31.56 24.45
CA ASP A 16 -13.94 32.77 25.19
C ASP A 16 -13.07 33.72 24.33
N ASP A 17 -12.84 34.93 24.84
CA ASP A 17 -12.16 35.99 24.08
C ASP A 17 -10.72 35.61 23.69
N GLU A 18 -10.02 34.88 24.56
CA GLU A 18 -8.65 34.44 24.31
C GLU A 18 -8.64 33.32 23.25
N GLU A 19 -9.49 32.31 23.43
CA GLU A 19 -9.69 31.24 22.47
C GLU A 19 -10.05 31.77 21.07
N ARG A 20 -10.93 32.78 21.01
CA ARG A 20 -11.29 33.42 19.73
C ARG A 20 -10.12 34.10 19.07
N ARG A 21 -9.29 34.84 19.82
CA ARG A 21 -8.14 35.55 19.27
C ARG A 21 -7.18 34.58 18.59
N VAL A 22 -6.83 33.48 19.27
CA VAL A 22 -5.92 32.48 18.71
C VAL A 22 -6.55 31.71 17.54
N VAL A 23 -7.81 31.28 17.65
CA VAL A 23 -8.52 30.56 16.56
C VAL A 23 -8.67 31.43 15.32
N THR A 24 -9.02 32.70 15.47
CA THR A 24 -9.26 33.62 14.35
C THR A 24 -7.97 33.86 13.57
N ALA A 25 -6.86 34.14 14.27
CA ALA A 25 -5.56 34.37 13.64
C ALA A 25 -4.96 33.09 13.05
N HIS A 26 -4.97 31.99 13.82
CA HIS A 26 -4.39 30.72 13.39
C HIS A 26 -5.15 30.09 12.22
N TYR A 27 -6.49 30.15 12.22
CA TYR A 27 -7.32 29.56 11.19
C TYR A 27 -7.85 30.51 10.11
N GLY A 28 -7.45 31.78 10.15
CA GLY A 28 -7.81 32.79 9.14
C GLY A 28 -9.31 33.07 9.06
N VAL A 29 -9.99 33.18 10.20
CA VAL A 29 -11.44 33.41 10.24
C VAL A 29 -11.74 34.88 9.98
N THR A 30 -12.62 35.16 9.02
CA THR A 30 -13.05 36.51 8.65
C THR A 30 -14.57 36.60 8.57
N GLU A 31 -15.12 37.82 8.58
CA GLU A 31 -16.55 38.06 8.36
C GLU A 31 -17.01 37.59 6.98
N GLN A 32 -16.17 37.72 5.95
CA GLN A 32 -16.48 37.26 4.60
C GLN A 32 -16.43 35.73 4.47
N GLY A 33 -15.56 35.08 5.24
CA GLY A 33 -15.27 33.67 5.10
C GLY A 33 -14.50 33.31 3.83
N ASN A 34 -14.19 32.03 3.67
CA ASN A 34 -13.49 31.48 2.50
C ASN A 34 -14.35 30.46 1.72
N PHE A 35 -15.60 30.24 2.14
CA PHE A 35 -16.53 29.29 1.55
C PHE A 35 -17.98 29.71 1.82
N GLU A 36 -18.71 30.13 0.78
CA GLU A 36 -20.15 30.45 0.86
C GLU A 36 -20.53 31.40 2.02
N GLY A 37 -19.73 32.44 2.28
CA GLY A 37 -19.98 33.39 3.39
C GLY A 37 -19.61 32.85 4.78
N ARG A 38 -18.88 31.74 4.84
CA ARG A 38 -18.43 31.07 6.08
C ARG A 38 -16.97 30.66 5.94
N THR A 39 -16.33 30.25 7.03
CA THR A 39 -14.93 29.83 7.04
C THR A 39 -14.80 28.32 7.23
N ILE A 40 -14.17 27.64 6.27
CA ILE A 40 -13.50 26.36 6.49
C ILE A 40 -12.18 26.66 7.21
N LEU A 41 -12.04 26.17 8.45
CA LEU A 41 -10.83 26.37 9.22
C LEU A 41 -9.65 25.70 8.51
N HIS A 42 -8.61 26.47 8.23
CA HIS A 42 -7.36 26.02 7.61
C HIS A 42 -6.22 26.78 8.29
N VAL A 43 -5.04 26.18 8.44
CA VAL A 43 -3.92 26.89 9.07
C VAL A 43 -3.49 28.04 8.16
N ALA A 44 -3.85 29.27 8.55
CA ALA A 44 -3.53 30.49 7.82
C ALA A 44 -2.19 31.08 8.28
N GLN A 45 -1.87 30.92 9.56
CA GLN A 45 -0.60 31.35 10.17
C GLN A 45 -0.08 30.28 11.13
N PRO A 46 1.23 29.99 11.16
CA PRO A 46 1.83 29.12 12.17
C PRO A 46 1.52 29.61 13.59
N LEU A 47 1.22 28.68 14.51
CA LEU A 47 0.82 29.03 15.87
C LEU A 47 1.88 29.85 16.62
N ALA A 48 3.17 29.63 16.34
CA ALA A 48 4.27 30.40 16.92
C ALA A 48 4.23 31.89 16.54
N GLU A 49 3.86 32.21 15.30
CA GLU A 49 3.72 33.60 14.86
C GLU A 49 2.50 34.27 15.52
N VAL A 50 1.39 33.53 15.60
CA VAL A 50 0.17 33.98 16.30
C VAL A 50 0.46 34.23 17.78
N ALA A 51 1.19 33.34 18.45
CA ALA A 51 1.59 33.50 19.84
C ALA A 51 2.42 34.80 20.03
N GLY A 52 3.37 35.06 19.12
CA GLY A 52 4.14 36.31 19.10
C GLY A 52 3.26 37.57 18.94
N GLN A 53 2.29 37.54 18.02
CA GLN A 53 1.35 38.65 17.80
C GLN A 53 0.41 38.89 18.98
N LEU A 54 0.07 37.84 19.72
CA LEU A 54 -0.80 37.91 20.90
C LEU A 54 -0.04 38.22 22.20
N GLU A 55 1.29 38.33 22.13
CA GLU A 55 2.20 38.48 23.28
C GLU A 55 2.06 37.32 24.29
N TRP A 56 1.85 36.10 23.78
CA TRP A 56 1.71 34.87 24.58
C TRP A 56 2.92 33.96 24.42
N SER A 57 3.12 33.06 25.40
CA SER A 57 4.00 31.92 25.18
C SER A 57 3.38 30.95 24.16
N LEU A 58 4.21 30.19 23.45
CA LEU A 58 3.72 29.14 22.54
C LEU A 58 2.88 28.10 23.29
N GLU A 59 3.27 27.76 24.51
CA GLU A 59 2.52 26.82 25.37
C GLU A 59 1.13 27.34 25.72
N GLN A 60 1.01 28.64 26.06
CA GLN A 60 -0.29 29.27 26.33
C GLN A 60 -1.17 29.27 25.07
N ALA A 61 -0.61 29.63 23.91
CA ALA A 61 -1.35 29.62 22.65
C ALA A 61 -1.83 28.20 22.28
N GLN A 62 -0.98 27.18 22.49
CA GLN A 62 -1.34 25.78 22.28
C GLN A 62 -2.48 25.34 23.20
N ALA A 63 -2.38 25.62 24.51
CA ALA A 63 -3.42 25.27 25.47
C ALA A 63 -4.78 25.91 25.12
N LYS A 64 -4.79 27.16 24.66
CA LYS A 64 -6.01 27.84 24.21
C LYS A 64 -6.55 27.26 22.90
N LEU A 65 -5.68 26.96 21.95
CA LEU A 65 -6.08 26.34 20.69
C LEU A 65 -6.67 24.94 20.89
N ASP A 66 -6.10 24.14 21.78
CA ASP A 66 -6.58 22.78 22.11
C ASP A 66 -7.95 22.83 22.77
N SER A 67 -8.11 23.70 23.79
CA SER A 67 -9.40 23.94 24.45
C SER A 67 -10.47 24.39 23.44
N ALA A 68 -10.13 25.35 22.56
CA ALA A 68 -11.03 25.83 21.54
C ALA A 68 -11.40 24.73 20.52
N THR A 69 -10.42 23.96 20.05
CA THR A 69 -10.63 22.86 19.10
C THR A 69 -11.56 21.81 19.68
N TYR A 70 -11.41 21.47 20.96
CA TYR A 70 -12.32 20.56 21.66
C TYR A 70 -13.75 21.11 21.75
N LYS A 71 -13.92 22.39 22.13
CA LYS A 71 -15.24 23.04 22.20
C LYS A 71 -15.92 23.11 20.82
N LEU A 72 -15.18 23.50 19.79
CA LEU A 72 -15.67 23.55 18.41
C LEU A 72 -16.02 22.15 17.90
N TYR A 73 -15.24 21.13 18.22
CA TYR A 73 -15.57 19.74 17.89
C TYR A 73 -16.90 19.32 18.51
N ARG A 74 -17.11 19.58 19.80
CA ARG A 74 -18.38 19.25 20.48
C ARG A 74 -19.56 19.99 19.90
N GLN A 75 -19.41 21.28 19.59
CA GLN A 75 -20.48 22.05 18.97
C GLN A 75 -20.77 21.57 17.54
N ARG A 76 -19.74 21.21 16.77
CA ARG A 76 -19.89 20.63 15.43
C ARG A 76 -20.63 19.29 15.46
N ALA A 77 -20.39 18.46 16.48
CA ALA A 77 -21.05 17.16 16.62
C ALA A 77 -22.59 17.26 16.76
N ASN A 78 -23.12 18.43 17.13
CA ASN A 78 -24.56 18.69 17.20
C ASN A 78 -25.18 19.10 15.85
N ARG A 79 -24.37 19.25 14.79
CA ARG A 79 -24.83 19.63 13.45
C ARG A 79 -25.19 18.37 12.65
N PRO A 80 -26.16 18.41 11.71
CA PRO A 80 -26.37 17.30 10.77
C PRO A 80 -25.06 16.99 10.04
N PRO A 81 -24.56 15.75 10.16
CA PRO A 81 -23.36 15.34 9.44
C PRO A 81 -23.61 15.41 7.93
N PRO A 82 -22.56 15.62 7.12
CA PRO A 82 -22.69 15.41 5.69
C PRO A 82 -23.14 13.97 5.42
N LEU A 83 -23.86 13.76 4.30
CA LEU A 83 -24.15 12.42 3.84
C LEU A 83 -22.83 11.66 3.64
N LEU A 84 -22.76 10.45 4.20
CA LEU A 84 -21.65 9.53 3.99
C LEU A 84 -22.00 8.64 2.79
N ASP A 85 -21.07 8.52 1.83
CA ASP A 85 -21.11 7.38 0.92
C ASP A 85 -20.52 6.18 1.69
N ASP A 86 -21.40 5.32 2.20
CA ASP A 86 -21.10 4.12 2.97
C ASP A 86 -20.80 2.90 2.07
N LYS A 87 -20.70 3.11 0.76
CA LYS A 87 -20.37 2.07 -0.20
C LYS A 87 -18.93 1.63 -0.07
N ILE A 88 -18.74 0.32 0.07
CA ILE A 88 -17.43 -0.32 0.05
C ILE A 88 -17.07 -0.59 -1.40
N LEU A 89 -15.97 -0.01 -1.88
CA LEU A 89 -15.41 -0.25 -3.21
C LEU A 89 -14.15 -1.10 -3.11
N THR A 90 -14.06 -2.15 -3.93
CA THR A 90 -12.94 -3.10 -3.93
C THR A 90 -11.61 -2.40 -4.19
N SER A 91 -11.54 -1.54 -5.21
CA SER A 91 -10.36 -0.73 -5.55
C SER A 91 -9.85 0.11 -4.37
N TRP A 92 -10.67 1.01 -3.83
CA TRP A 92 -10.26 1.89 -2.73
C TRP A 92 -9.87 1.10 -1.47
N ASN A 93 -10.58 0.02 -1.17
CA ASN A 93 -10.22 -0.84 -0.06
C ASN A 93 -8.92 -1.63 -0.35
N GLY A 94 -8.62 -1.99 -1.59
CA GLY A 94 -7.33 -2.57 -1.98
C GLY A 94 -6.14 -1.65 -1.68
N LEU A 95 -6.26 -0.36 -2.02
CA LEU A 95 -5.27 0.66 -1.66
C LEU A 95 -5.15 0.83 -0.14
N MET A 96 -6.29 0.87 0.56
CA MET A 96 -6.33 0.94 2.02
C MET A 96 -5.63 -0.28 2.66
N ILE A 97 -5.94 -1.49 2.21
CA ILE A 97 -5.33 -2.74 2.72
C ILE A 97 -3.82 -2.69 2.56
N SER A 98 -3.33 -2.32 1.38
CA SER A 98 -1.89 -2.14 1.12
C SER A 98 -1.26 -1.14 2.11
N ALA A 99 -1.88 0.04 2.27
CA ALA A 99 -1.38 1.08 3.17
C ALA A 99 -1.34 0.61 4.64
N PHE A 100 -2.40 -0.02 5.13
CA PHE A 100 -2.47 -0.50 6.51
C PHE A 100 -1.54 -1.68 6.77
N ALA A 101 -1.38 -2.62 5.82
CA ALA A 101 -0.42 -3.71 5.95
C ALA A 101 1.01 -3.18 6.05
N ARG A 102 1.40 -2.29 5.14
CA ARG A 102 2.74 -1.66 5.13
C ARG A 102 2.98 -0.81 6.37
N ALA A 103 2.00 0.00 6.78
CA ALA A 103 2.10 0.83 7.99
C ALA A 103 2.19 -0.03 9.25
N GLY A 104 1.39 -1.09 9.34
CA GLY A 104 1.45 -2.04 10.46
C GLY A 104 2.80 -2.72 10.57
N PHE A 105 3.41 -3.08 9.44
CA PHE A 105 4.77 -3.61 9.40
C PHE A 105 5.81 -2.57 9.84
N VAL A 106 5.89 -1.44 9.14
CA VAL A 106 6.96 -0.43 9.31
C VAL A 106 6.93 0.24 10.68
N PHE A 107 5.74 0.59 11.17
CA PHE A 107 5.59 1.26 12.47
C PHE A 107 5.45 0.30 13.65
N ASP A 108 5.47 -1.00 13.38
CA ASP A 108 5.23 -2.05 14.37
C ASP A 108 3.91 -1.84 15.14
N VAL A 109 2.82 -1.65 14.39
CA VAL A 109 1.47 -1.47 14.93
C VAL A 109 0.58 -2.63 14.44
N PRO A 110 0.53 -3.76 15.18
CA PRO A 110 -0.21 -4.95 14.75
C PRO A 110 -1.70 -4.72 14.47
N GLU A 111 -2.31 -3.72 15.12
CA GLU A 111 -3.70 -3.33 14.89
C GLU A 111 -3.95 -2.91 13.43
N TYR A 112 -2.99 -2.25 12.78
CA TYR A 112 -3.12 -1.84 11.38
C TYR A 112 -3.15 -3.06 10.46
N THR A 113 -2.24 -4.01 10.69
CA THR A 113 -2.22 -5.29 9.97
C THR A 113 -3.53 -6.06 10.17
N ALA A 114 -4.05 -6.11 11.40
CA ALA A 114 -5.32 -6.78 11.70
C ALA A 114 -6.52 -6.13 10.99
N ARG A 115 -6.56 -4.79 10.92
CA ARG A 115 -7.59 -4.06 10.15
C ARG A 115 -7.50 -4.33 8.65
N ALA A 116 -6.28 -4.38 8.10
CA ALA A 116 -6.06 -4.74 6.70
C ALA A 116 -6.53 -6.18 6.40
N ALA A 117 -6.17 -7.14 7.25
CA ALA A 117 -6.59 -8.53 7.11
C ALA A 117 -8.12 -8.67 7.17
N GLY A 118 -8.78 -8.06 8.16
CA GLY A 118 -10.24 -8.08 8.28
C GLY A 118 -10.96 -7.43 7.09
N ALA A 119 -10.40 -6.36 6.53
CA ALA A 119 -10.92 -5.76 5.30
C ALA A 119 -10.75 -6.69 4.09
N ALA A 120 -9.58 -7.32 3.94
CA ALA A 120 -9.33 -8.30 2.87
C ALA A 120 -10.30 -9.49 2.95
N ASP A 121 -10.52 -10.05 4.14
CA ASP A 121 -11.48 -11.13 4.37
C ASP A 121 -12.91 -10.73 3.97
N LEU A 122 -13.34 -9.51 4.33
CA LEU A 122 -14.65 -8.99 3.92
C LEU A 122 -14.75 -8.91 2.39
N LEU A 123 -13.75 -8.35 1.71
CA LEU A 123 -13.77 -8.24 0.25
C LEU A 123 -13.79 -9.62 -0.42
N LEU A 124 -12.95 -10.55 0.04
CA LEU A 124 -12.84 -11.89 -0.53
C LEU A 124 -14.10 -12.72 -0.29
N SER A 125 -14.79 -12.53 0.84
CA SER A 125 -16.03 -13.26 1.17
C SER A 125 -17.27 -12.65 0.54
N ALA A 126 -17.41 -11.32 0.54
CA ALA A 126 -18.64 -10.65 0.12
C ALA A 126 -18.60 -10.13 -1.32
N LEU A 127 -17.42 -9.77 -1.85
CA LEU A 127 -17.26 -9.19 -3.19
C LEU A 127 -16.58 -10.14 -4.17
N ARG A 128 -16.66 -11.45 -3.92
CA ARG A 128 -16.18 -12.47 -4.87
C ARG A 128 -17.26 -13.48 -5.19
N ARG A 129 -17.47 -13.75 -6.48
CA ARG A 129 -18.39 -14.77 -6.97
C ARG A 129 -17.79 -15.50 -8.15
N ASP A 130 -17.84 -16.83 -8.13
CA ASP A 130 -17.34 -17.69 -9.22
C ASP A 130 -15.88 -17.37 -9.61
N GLY A 131 -15.05 -17.05 -8.60
CA GLY A 131 -13.65 -16.66 -8.77
C GLY A 131 -13.41 -15.22 -9.21
N ARG A 132 -14.46 -14.45 -9.51
CA ARG A 132 -14.37 -13.07 -10.01
C ARG A 132 -14.78 -12.04 -8.96
N LEU A 133 -14.18 -10.86 -9.03
CA LEU A 133 -14.50 -9.76 -8.13
C LEU A 133 -15.74 -8.99 -8.59
N LEU A 134 -16.43 -8.44 -7.61
CA LEU A 134 -17.45 -7.41 -7.77
C LEU A 134 -16.87 -6.07 -7.30
N ARG A 135 -17.40 -4.97 -7.83
CA ARG A 135 -16.85 -3.63 -7.55
C ARG A 135 -17.30 -3.10 -6.20
N SER A 136 -18.58 -3.26 -5.89
CA SER A 136 -19.22 -2.48 -4.83
C SER A 136 -20.06 -3.33 -3.91
N TYR A 137 -20.08 -2.96 -2.63
CA TYR A 137 -20.90 -3.57 -1.62
C TYR A 137 -21.57 -2.50 -0.77
N LYS A 138 -22.88 -2.62 -0.62
CA LYS A 138 -23.69 -1.73 0.20
C LYS A 138 -24.93 -2.47 0.69
N ASP A 139 -25.33 -2.22 1.93
CA ASP A 139 -26.55 -2.79 2.54
C ASP A 139 -26.65 -4.33 2.43
N GLY A 140 -25.52 -5.02 2.57
CA GLY A 140 -25.47 -6.48 2.47
C GLY A 140 -25.39 -7.03 1.03
N ILE A 141 -25.35 -6.16 0.02
CA ILE A 141 -25.50 -6.54 -1.38
C ILE A 141 -24.25 -6.14 -2.18
N ALA A 142 -23.57 -7.16 -2.72
CA ALA A 142 -22.51 -6.97 -3.70
C ALA A 142 -23.09 -6.77 -5.11
N ARG A 143 -22.62 -5.75 -5.82
CA ARG A 143 -23.11 -5.39 -7.16
C ARG A 143 -21.98 -4.93 -8.06
N HIS A 144 -22.27 -5.00 -9.35
CA HIS A 144 -21.44 -4.56 -10.48
C HIS A 144 -20.19 -5.39 -10.68
N ASN A 145 -19.89 -5.70 -11.95
CA ASN A 145 -18.64 -6.33 -12.31
C ASN A 145 -17.47 -5.44 -11.87
N ALA A 146 -16.42 -6.06 -11.35
CA ALA A 146 -15.18 -5.36 -11.05
C ALA A 146 -14.54 -4.81 -12.33
N TYR A 147 -13.73 -3.77 -12.15
CA TYR A 147 -12.86 -3.21 -13.18
C TYR A 147 -11.40 -3.58 -12.89
N LEU A 148 -10.51 -3.27 -13.83
CA LEU A 148 -9.07 -3.49 -13.71
C LEU A 148 -8.50 -3.06 -12.34
N GLU A 149 -8.83 -1.85 -11.89
CA GLU A 149 -8.34 -1.28 -10.62
C GLU A 149 -8.76 -2.10 -9.40
N ASP A 150 -9.97 -2.66 -9.40
CA ASP A 150 -10.47 -3.48 -8.31
C ASP A 150 -9.61 -4.75 -8.13
N TYR A 151 -9.16 -5.34 -9.24
CA TYR A 151 -8.21 -6.45 -9.20
C TYR A 151 -6.80 -5.98 -8.84
N ALA A 152 -6.25 -4.99 -9.56
CA ALA A 152 -4.86 -4.58 -9.41
C ALA A 152 -4.57 -4.12 -7.98
N PHE A 153 -5.46 -3.33 -7.37
CA PHE A 153 -5.25 -2.78 -6.03
C PHE A 153 -5.44 -3.84 -4.96
N LEU A 154 -6.45 -4.72 -5.09
CA LEU A 154 -6.63 -5.81 -4.13
C LEU A 154 -5.47 -6.81 -4.18
N ILE A 155 -4.98 -7.18 -5.38
CA ILE A 155 -3.81 -8.04 -5.52
C ILE A 155 -2.59 -7.42 -4.83
N SER A 156 -2.35 -6.12 -5.01
CA SER A 156 -1.25 -5.41 -4.33
C SER A 156 -1.39 -5.47 -2.81
N GLY A 157 -2.59 -5.20 -2.28
CA GLY A 157 -2.87 -5.28 -0.85
C GLY A 157 -2.70 -6.68 -0.27
N LEU A 158 -3.10 -7.72 -1.01
CA LEU A 158 -2.91 -9.11 -0.61
C LEU A 158 -1.44 -9.53 -0.62
N LEU A 159 -0.65 -9.06 -1.58
CA LEU A 159 0.80 -9.27 -1.57
C LEU A 159 1.45 -8.57 -0.37
N ASP A 160 1.06 -7.34 -0.05
CA ASP A 160 1.57 -6.63 1.13
C ASP A 160 1.18 -7.32 2.45
N LEU A 161 -0.05 -7.82 2.55
CA LEU A 161 -0.49 -8.65 3.68
C LEU A 161 0.32 -9.94 3.80
N PHE A 162 0.61 -10.61 2.68
CA PHE A 162 1.44 -11.81 2.67
C PHE A 162 2.85 -11.51 3.18
N GLU A 163 3.51 -10.48 2.65
CA GLU A 163 4.87 -10.11 3.07
C GLU A 163 4.91 -9.68 4.55
N THR A 164 3.84 -9.02 5.03
CA THR A 164 3.73 -8.58 6.43
C THR A 164 3.46 -9.74 7.39
N THR A 165 2.50 -10.61 7.08
CA THR A 165 1.99 -11.64 8.01
C THR A 165 2.63 -13.01 7.83
N GLY A 166 3.22 -13.30 6.66
CA GLY A 166 3.70 -14.63 6.29
C GLY A 166 2.57 -15.64 6.07
N GLU A 167 1.30 -15.20 6.08
CA GLU A 167 0.15 -16.09 5.95
C GLU A 167 -0.08 -16.50 4.48
N PRO A 168 -0.01 -17.79 4.14
CA PRO A 168 -0.01 -18.23 2.75
C PRO A 168 -1.33 -18.02 2.00
N GLN A 169 -2.41 -17.79 2.74
CA GLN A 169 -3.73 -17.53 2.16
C GLN A 169 -3.72 -16.28 1.29
N TRP A 170 -3.12 -15.18 1.75
CA TRP A 170 -3.10 -13.92 1.02
C TRP A 170 -2.37 -14.05 -0.31
N PHE A 171 -1.23 -14.74 -0.32
CA PHE A 171 -0.51 -15.07 -1.54
C PHE A 171 -1.34 -15.94 -2.49
N GLY A 172 -2.01 -16.96 -1.97
CA GLY A 172 -2.89 -17.83 -2.76
C GLY A 172 -4.01 -17.05 -3.45
N GLU A 173 -4.62 -16.12 -2.74
CA GLU A 173 -5.68 -15.25 -3.25
C GLU A 173 -5.15 -14.25 -4.29
N ALA A 174 -4.00 -13.64 -4.04
CA ALA A 174 -3.32 -12.75 -4.99
C ALA A 174 -3.07 -13.46 -6.33
N VAL A 175 -2.51 -14.68 -6.30
CA VAL A 175 -2.28 -15.50 -7.50
C VAL A 175 -3.59 -15.83 -8.23
N SER A 176 -4.64 -16.21 -7.49
CA SER A 176 -5.94 -16.56 -8.07
C SER A 176 -6.60 -15.36 -8.76
N LEU A 177 -6.53 -14.19 -8.13
CA LEU A 177 -7.05 -12.94 -8.67
C LEU A 177 -6.21 -12.45 -9.86
N GLN A 178 -4.87 -12.57 -9.82
CA GLN A 178 -4.01 -12.24 -10.94
C GLN A 178 -4.33 -13.11 -12.16
N LYS A 179 -4.53 -14.41 -11.97
CA LYS A 179 -4.94 -15.31 -13.06
C LYS A 179 -6.28 -14.89 -13.69
N SER A 180 -7.22 -14.45 -12.86
CA SER A 180 -8.52 -13.94 -13.33
C SER A 180 -8.35 -12.62 -14.10
N LEU A 181 -7.48 -11.72 -13.61
CA LEU A 181 -7.13 -10.47 -14.26
C LEU A 181 -6.50 -10.72 -15.64
N ASP A 182 -5.53 -11.62 -15.72
CA ASP A 182 -4.87 -12.04 -16.96
C ASP A 182 -5.85 -12.62 -17.98
N THR A 183 -6.77 -13.47 -17.51
CA THR A 183 -7.73 -14.16 -18.38
C THR A 183 -8.78 -13.21 -18.95
N HIS A 184 -9.33 -12.31 -18.13
CA HIS A 184 -10.51 -11.55 -18.50
C HIS A 184 -10.22 -10.12 -18.97
N TYR A 185 -9.08 -9.54 -18.57
CA TYR A 185 -8.76 -8.14 -18.84
C TYR A 185 -7.49 -7.97 -19.66
N GLY A 186 -6.64 -9.00 -19.75
CA GLY A 186 -5.37 -8.94 -20.48
C GLY A 186 -5.57 -8.75 -21.98
N ASP A 187 -4.74 -7.90 -22.59
CA ASP A 187 -4.59 -7.78 -24.04
C ASP A 187 -3.45 -8.68 -24.49
N ALA A 188 -3.79 -9.84 -25.06
CA ALA A 188 -2.80 -10.82 -25.51
C ALA A 188 -1.96 -10.32 -26.71
N GLU A 189 -2.48 -9.38 -27.50
CA GLU A 189 -1.83 -8.87 -28.71
C GLU A 189 -0.92 -7.69 -28.42
N LYS A 190 -1.43 -6.69 -27.70
CA LYS A 190 -0.72 -5.41 -27.48
C LYS A 190 -0.22 -5.22 -26.06
N GLY A 191 -0.50 -6.16 -25.14
CA GLY A 191 -0.10 -6.08 -23.75
C GLY A 191 -0.91 -5.07 -22.92
N GLY A 192 -0.72 -5.13 -21.61
CA GLY A 192 -1.50 -4.38 -20.63
C GLY A 192 -2.90 -4.96 -20.44
N TYR A 193 -3.72 -4.23 -19.70
CA TYR A 193 -5.05 -4.64 -19.31
C TYR A 193 -6.08 -3.58 -19.65
N PHE A 194 -7.24 -4.03 -20.10
CA PHE A 194 -8.42 -3.21 -20.33
C PHE A 194 -9.16 -2.89 -19.03
N VAL A 195 -9.88 -1.77 -18.98
CA VAL A 195 -10.70 -1.37 -17.81
C VAL A 195 -11.77 -2.42 -17.49
N THR A 196 -12.49 -2.90 -18.52
CA THR A 196 -13.58 -3.86 -18.40
C THR A 196 -13.16 -5.26 -18.82
N SER A 197 -13.88 -6.29 -18.35
CA SER A 197 -13.66 -7.67 -18.79
C SER A 197 -14.03 -7.88 -20.25
N GLY A 198 -13.48 -8.92 -20.88
CA GLY A 198 -13.75 -9.26 -22.28
C GLY A 198 -15.19 -9.71 -22.56
N ASP A 199 -15.92 -10.12 -21.52
CA ASP A 199 -17.33 -10.51 -21.53
C ASP A 199 -18.26 -9.44 -20.92
N HIS A 200 -17.75 -8.23 -20.72
CA HIS A 200 -18.58 -7.09 -20.35
C HIS A 200 -19.50 -6.70 -21.52
N GLU A 201 -20.49 -5.84 -21.26
CA GLU A 201 -21.31 -5.23 -22.33
C GLU A 201 -20.42 -4.71 -23.47
N ALA A 202 -20.83 -4.94 -24.71
CA ALA A 202 -20.06 -4.57 -25.89
C ALA A 202 -19.91 -3.05 -25.99
N LEU A 203 -18.76 -2.53 -25.58
CA LEU A 203 -18.41 -1.12 -25.69
C LEU A 203 -17.81 -0.81 -27.07
N LEU A 204 -18.00 0.43 -27.54
CA LEU A 204 -17.38 0.93 -28.79
C LEU A 204 -15.85 0.88 -28.75
N ALA A 205 -15.25 1.06 -27.57
CA ALA A 205 -13.83 0.90 -27.33
C ALA A 205 -13.60 0.44 -25.89
N ARG A 206 -12.59 -0.42 -25.69
CA ARG A 206 -12.10 -0.79 -24.36
C ARG A 206 -10.80 -0.05 -24.10
N GLU A 207 -10.81 0.82 -23.09
CA GLU A 207 -9.64 1.63 -22.75
C GLU A 207 -8.61 0.82 -21.95
N LYS A 208 -7.33 1.21 -22.08
CA LYS A 208 -6.21 0.73 -21.26
C LYS A 208 -5.59 1.91 -20.52
N PRO A 209 -6.09 2.27 -19.32
CA PRO A 209 -5.65 3.45 -18.60
C PRO A 209 -4.22 3.22 -18.13
N GLY A 210 -3.33 4.16 -18.45
CA GLY A 210 -1.95 4.19 -17.96
C GLY A 210 -1.58 5.48 -17.24
N ARG A 211 -2.49 6.46 -17.19
CA ARG A 211 -2.22 7.75 -16.55
C ARG A 211 -2.51 7.66 -15.05
N ASP A 212 -1.49 7.89 -14.24
CA ASP A 212 -1.62 8.04 -12.80
C ASP A 212 -2.12 9.46 -12.47
N GLY A 213 -3.06 9.55 -11.55
CA GLY A 213 -3.73 10.80 -11.15
C GLY A 213 -3.79 10.94 -9.64
N ALA A 214 -4.98 11.23 -9.10
CA ALA A 214 -5.21 11.16 -7.65
C ALA A 214 -5.03 9.72 -7.12
N GLU A 215 -5.32 8.74 -7.96
CA GLU A 215 -5.09 7.32 -7.75
C GLU A 215 -4.12 6.81 -8.84
N PRO A 216 -3.31 5.78 -8.56
CA PRO A 216 -2.51 5.14 -9.59
C PRO A 216 -3.42 4.47 -10.62
N SER A 217 -2.93 4.27 -11.85
CA SER A 217 -3.68 3.48 -12.83
C SER A 217 -3.59 1.99 -12.49
N GLY A 218 -4.66 1.24 -12.79
CA GLY A 218 -4.64 -0.21 -12.57
C GLY A 218 -3.55 -0.93 -13.37
N ASN A 219 -3.13 -0.43 -14.54
CA ASN A 219 -1.98 -0.97 -15.27
C ASN A 219 -0.65 -0.70 -14.57
N SER A 220 -0.48 0.48 -13.95
CA SER A 220 0.71 0.81 -13.18
C SER A 220 0.90 -0.14 -12.00
N VAL A 221 -0.16 -0.36 -11.22
CA VAL A 221 -0.12 -1.30 -10.07
C VAL A 221 0.03 -2.75 -10.53
N ALA A 222 -0.67 -3.15 -11.60
CA ALA A 222 -0.54 -4.49 -12.16
C ALA A 222 0.89 -4.79 -12.63
N ALA A 223 1.62 -3.80 -13.16
CA ALA A 223 3.03 -3.97 -13.53
C ALA A 223 3.89 -4.41 -12.34
N MET A 224 3.73 -3.77 -11.18
CA MET A 224 4.44 -4.14 -9.96
C MET A 224 3.99 -5.51 -9.43
N ASN A 225 2.68 -5.79 -9.43
CA ASN A 225 2.15 -7.07 -8.98
C ASN A 225 2.75 -8.25 -9.78
N LEU A 226 2.82 -8.13 -11.11
CA LEU A 226 3.43 -9.14 -11.97
C LEU A 226 4.91 -9.35 -11.64
N LEU A 227 5.67 -8.28 -11.39
CA LEU A 227 7.08 -8.40 -11.02
C LEU A 227 7.26 -9.05 -9.65
N ARG A 228 6.49 -8.64 -8.63
CA ARG A 228 6.52 -9.28 -7.30
C ARG A 228 6.13 -10.75 -7.37
N LEU A 229 5.08 -11.08 -8.12
CA LEU A 229 4.66 -12.46 -8.34
C LEU A 229 5.76 -13.27 -9.04
N HIS A 230 6.48 -12.69 -10.01
CA HIS A 230 7.65 -13.34 -10.61
C HIS A 230 8.72 -13.65 -9.56
N GLU A 231 9.12 -12.69 -8.73
CA GLU A 231 10.15 -12.93 -7.71
C GLU A 231 9.73 -13.99 -6.68
N LEU A 232 8.44 -14.03 -6.31
CA LEU A 232 7.90 -15.01 -5.35
C LEU A 232 7.73 -16.42 -5.94
N THR A 233 7.34 -16.52 -7.21
CA THR A 233 6.99 -17.79 -7.87
C THR A 233 8.08 -18.36 -8.77
N THR A 234 9.05 -17.55 -9.18
CA THR A 234 9.99 -17.82 -10.28
C THR A 234 9.31 -18.12 -11.63
N ASP A 235 8.02 -17.82 -11.78
CA ASP A 235 7.28 -18.06 -13.02
C ASP A 235 7.56 -16.94 -14.04
N ASP A 236 8.24 -17.30 -15.12
CA ASP A 236 8.59 -16.42 -16.23
C ASP A 236 7.37 -15.85 -16.96
N ALA A 237 6.19 -16.45 -16.84
CA ALA A 237 4.96 -15.94 -17.43
C ALA A 237 4.60 -14.55 -16.90
N TYR A 238 4.78 -14.30 -15.59
CA TYR A 238 4.54 -12.99 -15.00
C TYR A 238 5.55 -11.95 -15.49
N ARG A 239 6.85 -12.30 -15.56
CA ARG A 239 7.88 -11.41 -16.14
C ARG A 239 7.59 -11.08 -17.60
N ALA A 240 7.14 -12.07 -18.38
CA ALA A 240 6.76 -11.88 -19.77
C ALA A 240 5.54 -10.98 -19.92
N ALA A 241 4.52 -11.13 -19.05
CA ALA A 241 3.35 -10.26 -19.01
C ALA A 241 3.71 -8.82 -18.65
N ALA A 242 4.54 -8.61 -17.63
CA ALA A 242 5.04 -7.28 -17.25
C ALA A 242 5.80 -6.62 -18.41
N ARG A 243 6.63 -7.38 -19.13
CA ARG A 243 7.34 -6.88 -20.32
C ARG A 243 6.37 -6.43 -21.42
N ARG A 244 5.31 -7.21 -21.70
CA ARG A 244 4.28 -6.80 -22.68
C ARG A 244 3.53 -5.56 -22.22
N LEU A 245 3.20 -5.46 -20.93
CA LEU A 245 2.58 -4.28 -20.35
C LEU A 245 3.45 -3.04 -20.54
N PHE A 246 4.75 -3.09 -20.21
CA PHE A 246 5.65 -1.96 -20.46
C PHE A 246 5.72 -1.59 -21.95
N GLY A 247 5.67 -2.58 -22.85
CA GLY A 247 5.57 -2.35 -24.30
C GLY A 247 4.33 -1.56 -24.70
N ALA A 248 3.17 -1.85 -24.09
CA ALA A 248 1.91 -1.16 -24.35
C ALA A 248 1.95 0.33 -23.99
N PHE A 249 2.78 0.71 -23.00
CA PHE A 249 2.91 2.08 -22.51
C PHE A 249 4.27 2.72 -22.84
N GLN A 250 5.07 2.09 -23.71
CA GLN A 250 6.45 2.51 -24.01
C GLN A 250 6.52 3.96 -24.50
N GLU A 251 5.60 4.36 -25.37
CA GLU A 251 5.57 5.73 -25.90
C GLU A 251 5.37 6.75 -24.77
N THR A 252 4.38 6.53 -23.91
CA THR A 252 4.09 7.44 -22.78
C THR A 252 5.21 7.42 -21.75
N LEU A 253 5.77 6.25 -21.43
CA LEU A 253 6.93 6.12 -20.53
C LEU A 253 8.14 6.92 -21.05
N THR A 254 8.32 6.99 -22.36
CA THR A 254 9.45 7.71 -22.97
C THR A 254 9.17 9.21 -23.08
N ARG A 255 7.96 9.60 -23.50
CA ARG A 255 7.61 11.00 -23.81
C ARG A 255 7.09 11.79 -22.62
N ALA A 256 6.38 11.13 -21.70
CA ALA A 256 5.71 11.75 -20.57
C ALA A 256 5.77 10.84 -19.30
N PRO A 257 6.96 10.45 -18.83
CA PRO A 257 7.13 9.51 -17.70
C PRO A 257 6.40 9.96 -16.43
N ARG A 258 6.29 11.27 -16.19
CA ARG A 258 5.57 11.84 -15.04
C ARG A 258 4.06 11.54 -15.03
N ALA A 259 3.50 11.09 -16.15
CA ALA A 259 2.12 10.65 -16.20
C ALA A 259 1.94 9.20 -15.74
N LEU A 260 3.02 8.43 -15.52
CA LEU A 260 2.99 7.03 -15.07
C LEU A 260 3.95 6.80 -13.90
N THR A 261 3.92 7.66 -12.88
CA THR A 261 4.86 7.62 -11.74
C THR A 261 4.87 6.29 -11.00
N GLU A 262 3.71 5.63 -10.85
CA GLU A 262 3.61 4.32 -10.20
C GLU A 262 4.21 3.23 -11.11
N MET A 263 3.99 3.32 -12.42
CA MET A 263 4.60 2.40 -13.38
C MET A 263 6.13 2.56 -13.43
N LEU A 264 6.65 3.77 -13.20
CA LEU A 264 8.10 4.00 -13.09
C LEU A 264 8.71 3.28 -11.89
N LEU A 265 7.98 3.10 -10.78
CA LEU A 265 8.45 2.28 -9.67
C LEU A 265 8.60 0.82 -10.09
N ALA A 266 7.66 0.29 -10.89
CA ALA A 266 7.78 -1.05 -11.46
C ALA A 266 8.95 -1.17 -12.45
N VAL A 267 9.24 -0.11 -13.21
CA VAL A 267 10.44 -0.06 -14.08
C VAL A 267 11.72 -0.07 -13.24
N ASP A 268 11.80 0.74 -12.18
CA ASP A 268 12.95 0.77 -11.27
C ASP A 268 13.16 -0.59 -10.59
N PHE A 269 12.09 -1.21 -10.08
CA PHE A 269 12.12 -2.55 -9.50
C PHE A 269 12.71 -3.57 -10.46
N LYS A 270 12.23 -3.60 -11.71
CA LYS A 270 12.72 -4.52 -12.74
C LYS A 270 14.19 -4.30 -13.09
N LEU A 271 14.63 -3.04 -13.20
CA LEU A 271 16.00 -2.72 -13.60
C LEU A 271 17.01 -2.87 -12.45
N GLY A 272 16.54 -2.71 -11.21
CA GLY A 272 17.37 -2.58 -10.04
C GLY A 272 17.72 -3.88 -9.29
N ARG A 273 17.44 -5.06 -9.88
CA ARG A 273 17.70 -6.40 -9.30
C ARG A 273 17.11 -6.53 -7.89
N PRO A 274 15.80 -6.81 -7.76
CA PRO A 274 15.14 -6.83 -6.46
C PRO A 274 15.75 -7.90 -5.55
N LYS A 275 15.79 -7.60 -4.24
CA LYS A 275 16.22 -8.54 -3.21
C LYS A 275 15.10 -9.52 -2.88
N GLU A 276 15.40 -10.79 -3.01
CA GLU A 276 14.58 -11.92 -2.60
C GLU A 276 14.94 -12.28 -1.15
N ILE A 277 14.15 -11.80 -0.19
CA ILE A 277 14.45 -11.97 1.25
C ILE A 277 13.59 -13.10 1.79
N VAL A 278 14.22 -14.12 2.38
CA VAL A 278 13.52 -15.21 3.04
C VAL A 278 14.00 -15.40 4.47
N LEU A 279 13.07 -15.40 5.42
CA LEU A 279 13.31 -15.75 6.81
C LEU A 279 12.64 -17.09 7.12
N VAL A 280 13.44 -18.12 7.45
CA VAL A 280 12.92 -19.43 7.85
C VAL A 280 13.14 -19.63 9.34
N HIS A 281 12.09 -20.00 10.06
CA HIS A 281 12.18 -20.30 11.49
C HIS A 281 11.63 -21.68 11.84
N ARG A 282 12.11 -22.22 12.97
CA ARG A 282 11.64 -23.47 13.56
C ARG A 282 11.10 -23.17 14.94
N GLY A 283 9.80 -23.39 15.13
CA GLY A 283 9.11 -23.07 16.38
C GLY A 283 8.47 -21.67 16.31
N GLU A 284 8.74 -20.84 17.31
CA GLU A 284 8.07 -19.56 17.50
C GLU A 284 8.45 -18.52 16.44
N THR A 285 7.48 -17.72 16.01
CA THR A 285 7.69 -16.58 15.10
C THR A 285 8.52 -15.48 15.76
N ALA A 286 8.57 -15.40 17.09
CA ALA A 286 9.41 -14.42 17.80
C ALA A 286 10.91 -14.51 17.44
N LEU A 287 11.36 -15.66 16.91
CA LEU A 287 12.76 -15.84 16.46
C LEU A 287 13.13 -14.98 15.24
N ILE A 288 12.17 -14.55 14.43
CA ILE A 288 12.43 -13.68 13.27
C ILE A 288 12.34 -12.19 13.62
N GLU A 289 11.82 -11.83 14.79
CA GLU A 289 11.57 -10.42 15.17
C GLU A 289 12.82 -9.53 15.03
N PRO A 290 14.02 -9.93 15.49
CA PRO A 290 15.21 -9.10 15.32
C PRO A 290 15.61 -8.87 13.85
N PHE A 291 15.22 -9.76 12.94
CA PHE A 291 15.43 -9.59 11.50
C PHE A 291 14.36 -8.68 10.88
N LEU A 292 13.11 -8.78 11.35
CA LEU A 292 12.04 -7.87 10.95
C LEU A 292 12.34 -6.43 11.38
N ASP A 293 12.89 -6.22 12.58
CA ASP A 293 13.33 -4.90 13.05
C ASP A 293 14.33 -4.23 12.11
N VAL A 294 15.28 -5.00 11.57
CA VAL A 294 16.20 -4.50 10.54
C VAL A 294 15.42 -4.05 9.31
N LEU A 295 14.51 -4.88 8.80
CA LEU A 295 13.71 -4.55 7.63
C LEU A 295 12.78 -3.34 7.83
N ARG A 296 12.28 -3.11 9.06
CA ARG A 296 11.49 -1.92 9.41
C ARG A 296 12.34 -0.64 9.41
N SER A 297 13.62 -0.76 9.80
CA SER A 297 14.55 0.37 9.89
C SER A 297 15.22 0.78 8.58
N GLU A 298 15.20 -0.09 7.57
CA GLU A 298 15.92 0.11 6.31
C GLU A 298 14.95 0.37 5.14
N PHE A 299 15.24 1.40 4.32
CA PHE A 299 14.44 1.66 3.13
C PHE A 299 14.91 0.79 1.96
N LEU A 300 14.19 -0.30 1.70
CA LEU A 300 14.48 -1.27 0.64
C LEU A 300 13.36 -1.26 -0.42
N PRO A 301 13.37 -0.30 -1.38
CA PRO A 301 12.28 -0.14 -2.36
C PRO A 301 12.18 -1.28 -3.38
N ARG A 302 13.20 -2.14 -3.48
CA ARG A 302 13.32 -3.23 -4.45
C ARG A 302 13.50 -4.54 -3.73
N GLN A 303 12.45 -5.02 -3.09
CA GLN A 303 12.47 -6.30 -2.40
C GLN A 303 11.15 -7.05 -2.52
N VAL A 304 11.23 -8.36 -2.27
CA VAL A 304 10.10 -9.16 -1.80
C VAL A 304 10.52 -9.87 -0.51
N LEU A 305 9.60 -9.97 0.44
CA LEU A 305 9.82 -10.67 1.71
C LEU A 305 8.94 -11.91 1.82
N VAL A 306 9.55 -13.04 2.20
CA VAL A 306 8.82 -14.21 2.68
C VAL A 306 9.35 -14.62 4.03
N HIS A 307 8.47 -14.76 5.01
CA HIS A 307 8.82 -15.41 6.26
C HIS A 307 7.89 -16.59 6.51
N ALA A 308 8.47 -17.71 6.93
CA ALA A 308 7.77 -18.98 7.02
C ALA A 308 8.41 -19.92 8.05
N SER A 309 7.59 -20.70 8.71
CA SER A 309 8.04 -21.86 9.49
C SER A 309 8.57 -22.98 8.57
N GLU A 310 9.42 -23.88 9.07
CA GLU A 310 9.86 -25.06 8.31
C GLU A 310 8.68 -25.93 7.82
N ALA A 311 7.58 -25.98 8.58
CA ALA A 311 6.36 -26.68 8.16
C ALA A 311 5.71 -26.00 6.94
N GLN A 312 5.63 -24.66 6.94
CA GLN A 312 5.13 -23.89 5.79
C GLN A 312 6.07 -24.02 4.58
N VAL A 313 7.39 -24.01 4.77
CA VAL A 313 8.34 -24.26 3.67
C VAL A 313 8.05 -25.59 2.98
N LYS A 314 7.79 -26.65 3.74
CA LYS A 314 7.42 -27.96 3.19
C LYS A 314 6.06 -27.93 2.49
N ALA A 315 5.08 -27.23 3.04
CA ALA A 315 3.72 -27.18 2.50
C ALA A 315 3.59 -26.30 1.24
N LEU A 316 4.44 -25.27 1.11
CA LEU A 316 4.34 -24.24 0.09
C LEU A 316 5.43 -24.30 -0.96
N GLY A 317 6.50 -25.09 -0.78
CA GLY A 317 7.67 -25.08 -1.64
C GLY A 317 7.40 -25.26 -3.14
N ASP A 318 6.32 -25.98 -3.50
CA ASP A 318 5.91 -26.13 -4.91
C ASP A 318 5.18 -24.89 -5.46
N ARG A 319 4.47 -24.15 -4.60
CA ARG A 319 3.73 -22.93 -4.97
C ARG A 319 4.56 -21.66 -4.82
N LEU A 320 5.57 -21.70 -3.96
CA LEU A 320 6.55 -20.65 -3.68
C LEU A 320 7.95 -21.24 -3.83
N PRO A 321 8.44 -21.44 -5.07
CA PRO A 321 9.77 -21.99 -5.32
C PRO A 321 10.90 -21.21 -4.65
N ILE A 322 10.69 -19.92 -4.34
CA ILE A 322 11.60 -19.12 -3.51
C ILE A 322 11.89 -19.80 -2.16
N LEU A 323 11.02 -20.65 -1.61
CA LEU A 323 11.25 -21.37 -0.34
C LEU A 323 12.06 -22.66 -0.52
N LYS A 324 12.25 -23.15 -1.75
CA LYS A 324 12.83 -24.47 -2.02
C LYS A 324 14.27 -24.56 -1.51
N GLY A 325 14.54 -25.58 -0.70
CA GLY A 325 15.88 -25.85 -0.15
C GLY A 325 16.29 -24.92 1.01
N LYS A 326 15.45 -23.95 1.38
CA LYS A 326 15.67 -23.10 2.55
C LYS A 326 15.20 -23.83 3.81
N ARG A 327 15.94 -23.69 4.90
CA ARG A 327 15.66 -24.35 6.19
C ARG A 327 16.13 -23.49 7.36
N ALA A 328 15.61 -23.74 8.55
CA ALA A 328 16.13 -23.12 9.74
C ALA A 328 17.48 -23.76 10.13
N GLY A 329 18.41 -22.94 10.58
CA GLY A 329 19.72 -23.36 11.06
C GLY A 329 19.66 -23.90 12.50
N SER A 330 20.83 -24.18 13.06
CA SER A 330 20.96 -24.69 14.44
C SER A 330 20.36 -23.75 15.48
N ARG A 331 20.39 -22.43 15.24
CA ARG A 331 19.78 -21.40 16.10
C ARG A 331 18.26 -21.25 15.93
N GLY A 332 17.61 -22.10 15.14
CA GLY A 332 16.15 -22.07 14.94
C GLY A 332 15.65 -20.98 13.99
N VAL A 333 16.52 -20.12 13.46
CA VAL A 333 16.20 -19.11 12.44
C VAL A 333 17.33 -19.00 11.42
N THR A 334 16.99 -18.73 10.16
CA THR A 334 17.96 -18.42 9.10
C THR A 334 17.36 -17.44 8.11
N ALA A 335 18.09 -16.36 7.88
CA ALA A 335 17.85 -15.39 6.83
C ALA A 335 18.62 -15.76 5.56
N TYR A 336 17.96 -15.59 4.42
CA TYR A 336 18.50 -15.74 3.09
C TYR A 336 18.22 -14.43 2.35
N VAL A 337 19.25 -13.83 1.76
CA VAL A 337 19.14 -12.67 0.89
C VAL A 337 19.67 -13.07 -0.47
N CYS A 338 18.82 -13.04 -1.49
CA CYS A 338 19.18 -13.43 -2.84
C CYS A 338 18.90 -12.29 -3.83
N GLU A 339 19.63 -12.26 -4.93
CA GLU A 339 19.43 -11.35 -6.04
C GLU A 339 19.61 -12.12 -7.34
N ALA A 340 18.58 -12.09 -8.21
CA ALA A 340 18.60 -12.81 -9.49
C ALA A 340 18.90 -14.32 -9.31
N GLY A 341 18.29 -14.94 -8.30
CA GLY A 341 18.45 -16.37 -8.01
C GLY A 341 19.79 -16.77 -7.36
N VAL A 342 20.70 -15.83 -7.09
CA VAL A 342 21.94 -16.09 -6.36
C VAL A 342 21.80 -15.57 -4.93
N CYS A 343 22.01 -16.46 -3.95
CA CYS A 343 21.91 -16.09 -2.53
C CYS A 343 23.29 -15.79 -1.93
N ALA A 344 23.35 -14.75 -1.09
CA ALA A 344 24.43 -14.61 -0.14
C ALA A 344 24.48 -15.80 0.82
N LEU A 345 25.60 -15.99 1.51
CA LEU A 345 25.74 -17.04 2.52
C LEU A 345 24.64 -16.91 3.59
N PRO A 346 23.79 -17.93 3.80
CA PRO A 346 22.70 -17.87 4.76
C PRO A 346 23.19 -17.55 6.16
N THR A 347 22.42 -16.80 6.93
CA THR A 347 22.86 -16.32 8.25
C THR A 347 21.77 -16.38 9.31
N SER A 348 22.18 -16.66 10.54
CA SER A 348 21.37 -16.48 11.75
C SER A 348 21.90 -15.33 12.61
N ASP A 349 22.69 -14.43 12.01
CA ASP A 349 23.31 -13.27 12.65
C ASP A 349 22.68 -12.00 12.07
N VAL A 350 22.08 -11.18 12.93
CA VAL A 350 21.29 -10.00 12.53
C VAL A 350 22.16 -8.92 11.89
N GLU A 351 23.38 -8.71 12.39
CA GLU A 351 24.29 -7.71 11.85
C GLU A 351 24.83 -8.12 10.47
N ARG A 352 25.10 -9.43 10.29
CA ARG A 352 25.43 -9.96 8.97
C ARG A 352 24.25 -9.83 8.01
N PHE A 353 23.04 -10.10 8.46
CA PHE A 353 21.83 -9.91 7.65
C PHE A 353 21.68 -8.45 7.22
N ARG A 354 21.80 -7.48 8.13
CA ARG A 354 21.77 -6.05 7.80
C ARG A 354 22.79 -5.69 6.70
N ARG A 355 24.04 -6.17 6.80
CA ARG A 355 25.05 -5.94 5.76
C ARG A 355 24.63 -6.52 4.39
N GLN A 356 24.11 -7.75 4.38
CA GLN A 356 23.63 -8.41 3.14
C GLN A 356 22.46 -7.66 2.46
N LEU A 357 21.68 -6.90 3.23
CA LEU A 357 20.62 -6.06 2.69
C LEU A 357 21.14 -4.78 2.03
N LEU A 358 22.28 -4.25 2.47
CA LEU A 358 22.81 -2.97 1.96
C LEU A 358 23.88 -3.16 0.88
N GLU A 359 24.56 -4.31 0.89
CA GLU A 359 25.57 -4.67 -0.09
C GLU A 359 24.95 -5.46 -1.28
N PRO A 360 25.49 -5.32 -2.50
CA PRO A 360 25.13 -6.22 -3.60
C PRO A 360 25.49 -7.67 -3.25
N VAL A 361 24.70 -8.65 -3.70
CA VAL A 361 25.11 -10.05 -3.61
C VAL A 361 26.24 -10.30 -4.62
N ASP A 362 27.48 -10.42 -4.13
CA ASP A 362 28.64 -10.73 -4.96
C ASP A 362 28.38 -11.99 -5.80
N GLU A 363 28.56 -11.88 -7.13
CA GLU A 363 28.64 -13.05 -7.98
C GLU A 363 29.83 -13.89 -7.53
N PRO A 364 29.68 -15.22 -7.32
CA PRO A 364 30.83 -16.07 -7.06
C PRO A 364 31.81 -15.92 -8.22
N GLN A 365 32.99 -15.36 -7.94
CA GLN A 365 34.03 -15.24 -8.97
C GLN A 365 34.29 -16.64 -9.54
N PRO A 366 34.34 -16.80 -10.87
CA PRO A 366 34.68 -18.08 -11.47
C PRO A 366 36.02 -18.51 -10.86
N SER A 367 36.02 -19.69 -10.24
CA SER A 367 37.22 -20.24 -9.63
C SER A 367 38.35 -20.16 -10.65
N LYS A 368 39.38 -19.39 -10.33
CA LYS A 368 40.65 -19.46 -11.07
C LYS A 368 41.09 -20.91 -10.94
N LYS A 369 40.87 -21.70 -12.00
CA LYS A 369 41.55 -22.98 -12.17
C LYS A 369 43.03 -22.64 -12.15
N ILE A 370 43.67 -22.94 -11.03
CA ILE A 370 45.12 -22.98 -10.94
C ILE A 370 45.51 -24.20 -11.77
N GLY A 371 45.92 -23.94 -13.02
CA GLY A 371 46.60 -24.88 -13.88
C GLY A 371 48.10 -24.70 -13.76
#